data_AF-A0A7W8LQK3-F1
#
_entry.id   AF-A0A7W8LQK3-F1
#
_cell.length_a   1.000
_cell.length_b   1.000
_cell.length_c   1.000
_cell.angle_alpha   90.00
_cell.angle_beta   90.00
_cell.angle_gamma   90.00
#
_symmetry.space_group_name_H-M   'P 1'
#
loop_
_entity.id
_entity.type
_entity.pdbx_description
1 polymer ?
#
loop_
_entity_poly.entity_id
_entity_poly.type
_entity_poly.pdbx_seq_one_letter_code
_entity_poly.pdbx_strand_id
1 'polypeptide(L)'
;MTVSRLPSTTAPTRNPAYARLVAERNRFTVIMTVTFLVLYFLLPVLAGYNKPLMATKVFGNVTFGYVFAFAEFAMGWIMAAIYVVKARTFDRLAREALQ
;
A
#
# COMPACT_ATOMS: atom_id res chain seq x y z
N MET A 1 23.08 41.10 -6.39
CA MET A 1 22.94 39.64 -6.19
C MET A 1 22.54 39.37 -4.75
N THR A 2 21.25 39.36 -4.47
CA THR A 2 20.67 39.02 -3.16
C THR A 2 20.43 37.52 -3.14
N VAL A 3 21.35 36.77 -2.53
CA VAL A 3 21.20 35.33 -2.35
C VAL A 3 20.12 35.12 -1.29
N SER A 4 18.92 34.74 -1.72
CA SER A 4 17.84 34.27 -0.87
C SER A 4 18.34 33.06 -0.07
N ARG A 5 18.70 33.28 1.20
CA ARG A 5 19.07 32.21 2.11
C ARG A 5 17.85 31.33 2.32
N LEU A 6 17.80 30.19 1.64
CA LEU A 6 16.88 29.12 1.97
C LEU A 6 17.10 28.79 3.45
N PRO A 7 16.03 28.66 4.26
CA PRO A 7 16.17 28.24 5.65
C PRO A 7 16.94 26.92 5.66
N SER A 8 18.09 26.95 6.34
CA SER A 8 18.94 25.80 6.61
C SER A 8 18.06 24.69 7.18
N THR A 9 17.88 23.65 6.40
CA THR A 9 17.13 22.44 6.75
C THR A 9 17.79 21.88 8.02
N THR A 10 17.14 22.09 9.15
CA THR A 10 17.53 21.51 10.43
C THR A 10 17.55 19.99 10.23
N ALA A 11 18.73 19.39 10.40
CA ALA A 11 18.89 17.95 10.33
C ALA A 11 17.84 17.30 11.24
N PRO A 12 17.07 16.30 10.76
CA PRO A 12 15.97 15.75 11.52
C PRO A 12 16.53 15.20 12.84
N THR A 13 16.13 15.85 13.93
CA THR A 13 16.39 15.42 15.29
C THR A 13 16.10 13.93 15.38
N ARG A 14 17.09 13.10 15.76
CA ARG A 14 16.94 11.65 15.98
C ARG A 14 15.99 11.41 17.16
N ASN A 15 14.71 11.68 16.95
CA ASN A 15 13.69 11.45 17.95
C ASN A 15 13.28 9.97 17.87
N PRO A 16 13.51 9.16 18.93
CA PRO A 16 13.16 7.75 18.95
C PRO A 16 11.65 7.50 18.74
N ALA A 17 10.79 8.47 19.07
CA ALA A 17 9.36 8.41 18.77
C ALA A 17 9.08 8.48 17.25
N TYR A 18 9.86 9.29 16.51
CA TYR A 18 9.75 9.41 15.06
C TYR A 18 10.21 8.11 14.36
N ALA A 19 11.28 7.49 14.85
CA ALA A 19 11.74 6.21 14.34
C ALA A 19 10.71 5.08 14.55
N ARG A 20 10.03 5.03 15.71
CA ARG A 20 8.94 4.07 15.95
C ARG A 20 7.76 4.28 15.00
N LEU A 21 7.36 5.52 14.76
CA LEU A 21 6.28 5.84 13.82
C LEU A 21 6.62 5.43 12.38
N VAL A 22 7.86 5.68 11.94
CA VAL A 22 8.33 5.27 10.61
C VAL A 22 8.43 3.75 10.50
N ALA A 23 8.82 3.05 11.57
CA ALA A 23 8.88 1.59 11.58
C ALA A 23 7.49 0.96 11.43
N GLU A 24 6.47 1.48 12.12
CA GLU A 24 5.08 1.02 11.93
C GLU A 24 4.55 1.31 10.53
N ARG A 25 4.89 2.48 9.96
CA ARG A 25 4.58 2.79 8.55
C ARG A 25 5.16 1.74 7.62
N ASN A 26 6.44 1.46 7.78
CA ASN A 26 7.15 0.59 6.86
C ASN A 26 6.65 -0.85 6.99
N ARG A 27 6.34 -1.31 8.22
CA ARG A 27 5.71 -2.61 8.44
C ARG A 27 4.36 -2.70 7.73
N PHE A 28 3.55 -1.65 7.79
CA PHE A 28 2.26 -1.61 7.11
C PHE A 28 2.43 -1.70 5.58
N THR A 29 3.32 -0.90 5.00
CA THR A 29 3.63 -0.95 3.56
C THR A 29 4.17 -2.32 3.15
N VAL A 30 5.07 -2.92 3.93
CA VAL A 30 5.62 -4.25 3.66
C VAL A 30 4.53 -5.32 3.67
N ILE A 31 3.61 -5.30 4.65
CA ILE A 31 2.48 -6.23 4.67
C ILE A 31 1.62 -6.04 3.41
N MET A 32 1.33 -4.81 3.00
CA MET A 32 0.57 -4.55 1.77
C MET A 32 1.29 -5.08 0.53
N THR A 33 2.58 -4.83 0.39
CA THR A 33 3.36 -5.33 -0.75
C THR A 33 3.40 -6.85 -0.78
N VAL A 34 3.58 -7.51 0.37
CA VAL A 34 3.56 -8.98 0.45
C VAL A 34 2.17 -9.51 0.09
N THR A 35 1.10 -8.93 0.62
CA THR A 35 -0.27 -9.33 0.28
C THR A 35 -0.56 -9.15 -1.20
N PHE A 36 -0.12 -8.03 -1.78
CA PHE A 36 -0.23 -7.77 -3.22
C PHE A 36 0.49 -8.84 -4.03
N LEU A 37 1.75 -9.13 -3.70
CA LEU A 37 2.54 -10.15 -4.40
C LEU A 37 1.90 -11.53 -4.28
N VAL A 38 1.45 -11.91 -3.08
CA VAL A 38 0.79 -13.19 -2.86
C VAL A 38 -0.44 -13.30 -3.75
N LEU A 39 -1.35 -12.31 -3.74
CA LEU A 39 -2.57 -12.35 -4.52
C LEU A 39 -2.31 -12.30 -6.03
N TYR A 40 -1.38 -11.44 -6.47
CA TYR A 40 -0.95 -11.32 -7.85
C TYR A 40 -0.41 -12.63 -8.41
N PHE A 41 0.37 -13.38 -7.62
CA PHE A 41 0.84 -14.71 -8.03
C PHE A 41 -0.19 -15.81 -7.80
N LEU A 42 -1.14 -15.63 -6.87
CA LEU A 42 -2.16 -16.62 -6.58
C LEU A 42 -3.04 -16.88 -7.78
N LEU A 43 -3.43 -15.85 -8.53
CA LEU A 43 -4.26 -15.99 -9.73
C LEU A 43 -3.59 -16.83 -10.85
N PRO A 44 -2.37 -16.52 -11.34
CA PRO A 44 -1.70 -17.35 -12.34
C PRO A 44 -1.33 -18.74 -11.82
N VAL A 45 -1.01 -18.89 -10.53
CA VAL A 45 -0.77 -20.21 -9.92
C VAL A 45 -2.05 -21.04 -9.92
N LEU A 46 -3.19 -20.49 -9.47
CA LEU A 46 -4.47 -21.20 -9.52
C LEU A 46 -4.93 -21.46 -10.96
N ALA A 47 -4.70 -20.53 -11.89
CA ALA A 47 -5.02 -20.71 -13.30
C ALA A 47 -4.16 -21.80 -13.96
N GLY A 48 -2.90 -21.94 -13.55
CA GLY A 48 -1.99 -22.96 -14.05
C GLY A 48 -2.26 -24.35 -13.48
N TYR A 49 -2.44 -24.45 -12.16
CA TYR A 49 -2.54 -25.73 -11.44
C TYR A 49 -3.97 -26.22 -11.23
N ASN A 50 -4.96 -25.34 -11.07
CA ASN A 50 -6.33 -25.71 -10.73
C ASN A 50 -7.36 -25.05 -11.65
N LYS A 51 -7.23 -25.35 -12.95
CA LYS A 51 -8.17 -24.95 -14.01
C LYS A 51 -9.65 -25.26 -13.69
N PRO A 52 -10.00 -26.41 -13.06
CA PRO A 52 -11.39 -26.71 -12.70
C PRO A 52 -11.99 -25.68 -11.74
N LEU A 53 -11.21 -25.23 -10.74
CA LEU A 53 -11.65 -24.22 -9.78
C LEU A 53 -11.86 -22.86 -10.46
N MET A 54 -10.93 -22.45 -11.33
CA MET A 54 -11.03 -21.22 -12.10
C MET A 54 -12.20 -21.22 -13.10
N ALA A 55 -12.58 -22.39 -13.63
CA ALA A 55 -13.72 -22.58 -14.51
C ALA A 55 -15.05 -22.77 -13.77
N THR A 56 -15.02 -22.88 -12.44
CA THR A 56 -16.22 -23.04 -11.62
C THR A 56 -17.08 -21.79 -11.75
N LYS A 57 -18.32 -21.96 -12.22
CA LYS A 57 -19.29 -20.87 -12.38
C LYS A 57 -19.83 -20.49 -11.01
N VAL A 58 -19.73 -19.20 -10.67
CA VAL A 58 -20.24 -18.64 -9.41
C VAL A 58 -21.62 -18.02 -9.63
N PHE A 59 -21.79 -17.27 -10.72
CA PHE A 59 -23.08 -16.65 -11.07
C PHE A 59 -23.26 -16.55 -12.58
N GLY A 60 -24.19 -17.32 -13.15
CA GLY A 60 -24.39 -17.37 -14.61
C GLY A 60 -23.10 -17.76 -15.35
N ASN A 61 -22.62 -16.86 -16.23
CA ASN A 61 -21.35 -17.03 -16.95
C ASN A 61 -20.12 -16.48 -16.21
N VAL A 62 -20.28 -15.92 -15.01
CA VAL A 62 -19.17 -15.44 -14.19
C VAL A 62 -18.50 -16.63 -13.50
N THR A 63 -17.24 -16.85 -13.81
CA THR A 63 -16.42 -17.90 -13.17
C THR A 63 -15.70 -17.36 -11.94
N PHE A 64 -15.20 -18.27 -11.10
CA PHE A 64 -14.39 -17.93 -9.94
C PHE A 64 -13.17 -17.08 -10.33
N GLY A 65 -12.57 -17.35 -11.50
CA GLY A 65 -11.47 -16.53 -12.02
C GLY A 65 -11.85 -15.07 -12.27
N TYR A 66 -13.06 -14.80 -12.78
CA TYR A 66 -13.55 -13.43 -12.95
C TYR A 66 -13.75 -12.72 -11.61
N VAL A 67 -14.31 -13.42 -10.62
CA VAL A 67 -14.48 -12.86 -9.26
C VAL A 67 -13.14 -12.50 -8.65
N PHE A 68 -12.15 -13.40 -8.77
CA PHE A 68 -10.82 -13.19 -8.24
C PHE A 68 -10.11 -12.01 -8.94
N ALA A 69 -10.17 -11.95 -10.27
CA ALA A 69 -9.63 -10.83 -11.04
C ALA A 69 -10.26 -9.49 -10.63
N PHE A 70 -11.57 -9.44 -10.41
CA PHE A 70 -12.25 -8.23 -9.97
C PHE A 70 -11.89 -7.84 -8.53
N ALA A 71 -11.67 -8.83 -7.67
CA ALA A 71 -11.19 -8.61 -6.30
C ALA A 71 -9.78 -7.99 -6.27
N GLU A 72 -8.90 -8.33 -7.21
CA GLU A 72 -7.58 -7.70 -7.33
C GLU A 72 -7.66 -6.19 -7.64
N PHE A 73 -8.61 -5.77 -8.50
CA PHE A 73 -8.87 -4.34 -8.74
C PHE A 73 -9.32 -3.62 -7.48
N ALA A 74 -10.28 -4.20 -6.76
CA ALA A 74 -10.77 -3.64 -5.49
C ALA A 74 -9.64 -3.54 -4.46
N MET A 75 -8.77 -4.56 -4.37
CA MET A 75 -7.59 -4.53 -3.51
C MET A 75 -6.68 -3.34 -3.84
N GLY A 76 -6.40 -3.10 -5.12
CA GLY A 76 -5.56 -1.97 -5.55
C GLY A 76 -6.12 -0.62 -5.08
N TRP A 77 -7.42 -0.41 -5.22
CA TRP A 77 -8.09 0.80 -4.72
C TRP A 77 -8.08 0.90 -3.20
N ILE A 78 -8.33 -0.19 -2.48
CA ILE A 78 -8.23 -0.23 -1.01
C ILE A 78 -6.81 0.15 -0.58
N MET A 79 -5.80 -0.40 -1.23
CA MET A 79 -4.40 -0.08 -0.93
C MET A 79 -4.07 1.39 -1.21
N ALA A 80 -4.50 1.93 -2.35
CA ALA A 80 -4.33 3.34 -2.67
C ALA A 80 -5.04 4.24 -1.64
N ALA A 81 -6.27 3.91 -1.26
CA ALA A 81 -7.04 4.66 -0.26
C ALA A 81 -6.33 4.66 1.10
N ILE A 82 -5.87 3.50 1.57
CA ILE A 82 -5.15 3.41 2.85
C ILE A 82 -3.83 4.17 2.79
N TYR A 83 -3.09 4.08 1.67
CA TYR A 83 -1.87 4.86 1.48
C TYR A 83 -2.12 6.36 1.60
N VAL A 84 -3.15 6.90 0.93
CA VAL A 84 -3.50 8.33 0.97
C VAL A 84 -3.86 8.76 2.39
N VAL A 85 -4.65 7.97 3.12
CA VAL A 85 -5.00 8.26 4.52
C VAL A 85 -3.76 8.28 5.42
N LYS A 86 -2.85 7.33 5.21
CA LYS A 86 -1.62 7.26 6.01
C LYS A 86 -0.63 8.37 5.64
N ALA A 87 -0.51 8.75 4.36
CA ALA A 87 0.31 9.86 3.89
C ALA A 87 -0.06 11.19 4.58
N ARG A 88 -1.37 11.47 4.70
CA ARG A 88 -1.88 12.65 5.43
C ARG A 88 -1.47 12.67 6.91
N THR A 89 -1.23 11.51 7.51
CA THR A 89 -0.77 11.40 8.89
C THR A 89 0.70 11.86 9.02
N PHE A 90 1.54 11.57 8.03
CA PHE A 90 2.93 12.04 8.00
C PHE A 90 3.03 13.55 7.75
N ASP A 91 2.18 14.09 6.87
CA ASP A 91 2.11 15.53 6.65
C ASP A 91 1.63 16.32 7.87
N ARG A 92 0.84 15.69 8.75
CA ARG A 92 0.42 16.31 10.03
C ARG A 92 1.59 16.37 11.01
N LEU A 93 2.32 15.27 11.16
CA LEU A 93 3.48 15.18 12.05
C LEU A 93 4.65 16.05 11.59
N ALA A 94 4.85 16.17 10.28
CA ALA A 94 5.85 17.08 9.71
C ALA A 94 5.53 18.56 10.03
N ARG A 95 4.24 18.93 10.08
CA ARG A 95 3.80 20.28 10.45
C ARG A 95 3.91 20.56 11.95
N GLU A 96 3.60 19.59 12.80
CA GLU A 96 3.79 19.72 14.26
C GLU A 96 5.27 19.86 14.65
N ALA A 97 6.21 19.25 13.90
CA ALA A 97 7.65 19.35 14.17
C ALA A 97 8.29 20.68 13.71
N LEU A 98 7.55 21.51 12.96
CA LEU A 98 7.98 22.82 12.48
C LEU A 98 7.45 23.98 13.34
N GLN A 99 6.64 23.69 14.37
CA GLN A 99 6.23 24.63 15.42
C GLN A 99 7.14 24.48 16.65
#